data_AF-A0A919WQD4-F1
#
_entry.id   AF-A0A919WQD4-F1
#
_cell.length_a   1.000
_cell.length_b   1.000
_cell.length_c   1.000
_cell.angle_alpha   90.00
_cell.angle_beta   90.00
_cell.angle_gamma   90.00
#
_symmetry.space_group_name_H-M   'P 1'
#
loop_
_entity.id
_entity.type
_entity.pdbx_description
1 polymer ?
#
loop_
_entity_poly.entity_id
_entity_poly.type
_entity_poly.pdbx_seq_one_letter_code
_entity_poly.pdbx_strand_id
1 'polypeptide(L)'
;MPDIQMKEKQHQEVMDKIAAAKAEIASFIVGQDEIIDQVLWAIFAGGHALLEGLPGLGKTMLVRTVSECLDLTFSRIQFTPDLMPSDITGTMMIEPSDDGKRQSFVFHEGPVFANIVLADEINRATPKTQSSLLEAMGEKTVTVMGDTKQLEEPFFVLATQNPLDLEGTYPLPEAQMDRFLLKINIEYPSKEDLKQIIVNTTGTKTNSLSRVMNAAEIIEIQQLALELLVSEEILDYAVNMVMATHPETENSPESVKKFVRYGAGPRGLQSLVKIAKVRALASGRYHVSRGDIKHAALPVLRHRLFLNFEGEATGISSDEIIKEIIETIGSGQS
;
A
#
# COMPACT_ATOMS: atom_id res chain seq x y z
N MET A 1 18.57 -20.16 26.66
CA MET A 1 17.15 -20.58 26.82
C MET A 1 16.21 -19.48 27.35
N PRO A 2 16.66 -18.44 28.09
CA PRO A 2 15.82 -17.26 28.37
C PRO A 2 15.41 -16.47 27.11
N ASP A 3 16.30 -16.34 26.13
CA ASP A 3 16.05 -15.53 24.92
C ASP A 3 14.96 -16.07 23.99
N ILE A 4 14.75 -17.39 23.95
CA ILE A 4 13.75 -18.01 23.05
C ILE A 4 12.34 -17.77 23.60
N GLN A 5 12.13 -17.97 24.91
CA GLN A 5 10.84 -17.69 25.56
C GLN A 5 10.48 -16.20 25.53
N MET A 6 11.49 -15.32 25.59
CA MET A 6 11.26 -13.88 25.49
C MET A 6 10.85 -13.47 24.08
N LYS A 7 11.48 -14.03 23.03
CA LYS A 7 11.07 -13.84 21.63
C LYS A 7 9.68 -14.39 21.34
N GLU A 8 9.35 -15.59 21.82
CA GLU A 8 8.01 -16.18 21.61
C GLU A 8 6.90 -15.31 22.23
N LYS A 9 7.13 -14.80 23.44
CA LYS A 9 6.17 -13.90 24.11
C LYS A 9 6.00 -12.59 23.34
N GLN A 10 7.09 -12.00 22.88
CA GLN A 10 7.09 -10.78 22.08
C GLN A 10 6.33 -10.97 20.76
N HIS A 11 6.54 -12.09 20.08
CA HIS A 11 5.79 -12.43 18.85
C HIS A 11 4.29 -12.56 19.12
N GLN A 12 3.89 -13.24 20.20
CA GLN A 12 2.48 -13.38 20.54
C GLN A 12 1.82 -12.03 20.85
N GLU A 13 2.49 -11.17 21.61
CA GLU A 13 1.99 -9.82 21.92
C GLU A 13 1.79 -8.99 20.64
N VAL A 14 2.70 -9.12 19.68
CA VAL A 14 2.59 -8.48 18.36
C VAL A 14 1.42 -9.03 17.55
N MET A 15 1.24 -10.35 17.52
CA MET A 15 0.13 -11.00 16.81
C MET A 15 -1.22 -10.55 17.37
N ASP A 16 -1.35 -10.48 18.70
CA ASP A 16 -2.57 -10.04 19.38
C ASP A 16 -2.89 -8.57 19.06
N LYS A 17 -1.87 -7.70 19.00
CA LYS A 17 -2.04 -6.29 18.61
C LYS A 17 -2.47 -6.12 17.17
N ILE A 18 -1.91 -6.90 16.24
CA ILE A 18 -2.32 -6.88 14.82
C ILE A 18 -3.80 -7.26 14.70
N ALA A 19 -4.21 -8.34 15.37
CA ALA A 19 -5.60 -8.79 15.38
C ALA A 19 -6.53 -7.75 16.01
N ALA A 20 -6.13 -7.14 17.12
CA ALA A 20 -6.89 -6.08 17.78
C ALA A 20 -7.04 -4.84 16.89
N ALA A 21 -5.97 -4.41 16.21
CA ALA A 21 -6.00 -3.25 15.32
C ALA A 21 -6.96 -3.49 14.14
N LYS A 22 -6.90 -4.69 13.53
CA LYS A 22 -7.85 -5.08 12.47
C LYS A 22 -9.29 -5.05 12.98
N ALA A 23 -9.56 -5.64 14.14
CA ALA A 23 -10.91 -5.69 14.71
C ALA A 23 -11.46 -4.30 15.02
N GLU A 24 -10.61 -3.41 15.57
CA GLU A 24 -10.98 -2.01 15.82
C GLU A 24 -11.33 -1.31 14.52
N ILE A 25 -10.49 -1.38 13.48
CA ILE A 25 -10.73 -0.74 12.18
C ILE A 25 -12.00 -1.29 11.51
N ALA A 26 -12.19 -2.62 11.51
CA ALA A 26 -13.34 -3.29 10.91
C ALA A 26 -14.67 -2.94 11.62
N SER A 27 -14.62 -2.50 12.89
CA SER A 27 -15.82 -2.03 13.60
C SER A 27 -16.35 -0.69 13.05
N PHE A 28 -15.49 0.11 12.41
CA PHE A 28 -15.84 1.40 11.80
C PHE A 28 -16.04 1.32 10.29
N ILE A 29 -15.33 0.42 9.61
CA ILE A 29 -15.38 0.27 8.15
C ILE A 29 -16.17 -0.98 7.78
N VAL A 30 -17.30 -0.78 7.10
CA VAL A 30 -18.25 -1.84 6.74
C VAL A 30 -17.87 -2.47 5.40
N GLY A 31 -17.82 -3.81 5.33
CA GLY A 31 -17.77 -4.57 4.07
C GLY A 31 -16.44 -4.48 3.32
N GLN A 32 -15.35 -4.09 3.99
CA GLN A 32 -14.04 -3.88 3.37
C GLN A 32 -12.92 -4.66 4.06
N ASP A 33 -13.20 -5.84 4.61
CA ASP A 33 -12.23 -6.64 5.38
C ASP A 33 -10.93 -6.91 4.62
N GLU A 34 -11.03 -7.25 3.33
CA GLU A 34 -9.86 -7.53 2.49
C GLU A 34 -9.03 -6.26 2.22
N ILE A 35 -9.68 -5.10 2.06
CA ILE A 35 -9.00 -3.82 1.86
C ILE A 35 -8.27 -3.41 3.14
N ILE A 36 -8.89 -3.61 4.30
CA ILE A 36 -8.28 -3.36 5.62
C ILE A 36 -7.03 -4.24 5.77
N ASP A 37 -7.14 -5.53 5.46
CA ASP A 37 -6.01 -6.46 5.46
C ASP A 37 -4.87 -5.95 4.56
N GLN A 38 -5.16 -5.62 3.30
CA GLN A 38 -4.15 -5.18 2.35
C GLN A 38 -3.48 -3.86 2.77
N VAL A 39 -4.23 -2.89 3.32
CA VAL A 39 -3.65 -1.63 3.83
C VAL A 39 -2.74 -1.89 5.03
N LEU A 40 -3.19 -2.70 6.01
CA LEU A 40 -2.37 -3.09 7.14
C LEU A 40 -1.13 -3.86 6.69
N TRP A 41 -1.26 -4.76 5.71
CA TRP A 41 -0.12 -5.49 5.17
C TRP A 41 0.91 -4.55 4.53
N ALA A 42 0.47 -3.52 3.81
CA ALA A 42 1.37 -2.54 3.22
C ALA A 42 2.15 -1.76 4.30
N ILE A 43 1.46 -1.31 5.35
CA ILE A 43 2.05 -0.59 6.48
C ILE A 43 3.09 -1.48 7.20
N PHE A 44 2.71 -2.71 7.55
CA PHE A 44 3.59 -3.65 8.26
C PHE A 44 4.71 -4.22 7.38
N ALA A 45 4.59 -4.13 6.05
CA ALA A 45 5.68 -4.43 5.12
C ALA A 45 6.62 -3.24 4.87
N GLY A 46 6.30 -2.06 5.41
CA GLY A 46 7.05 -0.82 5.17
C GLY A 46 6.99 -0.35 3.72
N GLY A 47 5.85 -0.54 3.05
CA GLY A 47 5.66 -0.13 1.66
C GLY A 47 4.38 0.66 1.45
N HIS A 48 4.28 1.30 0.29
CA HIS A 48 3.16 2.18 -0.07
C HIS A 48 2.08 1.42 -0.85
N ALA A 49 0.85 1.91 -0.83
CA ALA A 49 -0.25 1.30 -1.57
C ALA A 49 -0.93 2.30 -2.50
N LEU A 50 -1.36 1.81 -3.65
CA LEU A 50 -2.18 2.52 -4.63
C LEU A 50 -3.61 1.99 -4.52
N LEU A 51 -4.59 2.87 -4.35
CA LEU A 51 -5.97 2.52 -4.07
C LEU A 51 -6.89 3.06 -5.18
N GLU A 52 -7.35 2.15 -6.02
CA GLU A 52 -8.21 2.45 -7.16
C GLU A 52 -9.68 2.20 -6.79
N GLY A 53 -10.56 3.13 -7.15
CA GLY A 53 -12.00 2.97 -6.90
C GLY A 53 -12.77 4.26 -7.11
N LEU A 54 -14.09 4.17 -7.12
CA LEU A 54 -14.97 5.33 -7.32
C LEU A 54 -14.88 6.34 -6.17
N PRO A 55 -15.18 7.63 -6.43
CA PRO A 55 -15.30 8.62 -5.37
C PRO A 55 -16.44 8.25 -4.42
N GLY A 56 -16.29 8.60 -3.14
CA GLY A 56 -17.34 8.40 -2.13
C GLY A 56 -17.36 7.01 -1.48
N LEU A 57 -16.43 6.10 -1.79
CA LEU A 57 -16.34 4.75 -1.21
C LEU A 57 -15.64 4.71 0.17
N GLY A 58 -15.64 5.81 0.92
CA GLY A 58 -15.08 5.84 2.27
C GLY A 58 -13.54 5.81 2.36
N LYS A 59 -12.82 6.03 1.26
CA LYS A 59 -11.33 6.01 1.20
C LYS A 59 -10.67 6.86 2.28
N THR A 60 -11.11 8.12 2.41
CA THR A 60 -10.60 9.05 3.43
C THR A 60 -10.94 8.58 4.85
N MET A 61 -12.12 7.99 5.04
CA MET A 61 -12.52 7.45 6.34
C MET A 61 -11.66 6.25 6.73
N LEU A 62 -11.37 5.35 5.79
CA LEU A 62 -10.48 4.21 6.00
C LEU A 62 -9.10 4.68 6.48
N VAL A 63 -8.45 5.59 5.76
CA VAL A 63 -7.10 6.05 6.14
C VAL A 63 -7.09 6.76 7.48
N ARG A 64 -8.10 7.61 7.74
CA ARG A 64 -8.22 8.29 9.02
C ARG A 64 -8.43 7.32 10.18
N THR A 65 -9.28 6.31 9.98
CA THR A 65 -9.54 5.24 10.96
C THR A 65 -8.25 4.47 11.25
N VAL A 66 -7.49 4.13 10.21
CA VAL A 66 -6.19 3.46 10.34
C VAL A 66 -5.20 4.36 11.09
N SER A 67 -5.04 5.64 10.73
CA SER A 67 -4.10 6.54 11.41
C SER A 67 -4.44 6.75 12.88
N GLU A 68 -5.74 6.90 13.21
CA GLU A 68 -6.18 7.07 14.60
C GLU A 68 -5.99 5.76 15.39
N CYS A 69 -6.23 4.59 14.80
CA CYS A 69 -6.04 3.28 15.44
C CYS A 69 -4.57 2.97 15.74
N LEU A 70 -3.68 3.43 14.86
CA LEU A 70 -2.25 3.18 14.90
C LEU A 70 -1.44 4.31 15.58
N ASP A 71 -2.12 5.31 16.15
CA ASP A 71 -1.54 6.50 16.78
C ASP A 71 -0.47 7.18 15.90
N LEU A 72 -0.79 7.34 14.61
CA LEU A 72 0.10 7.89 13.60
C LEU A 72 -0.34 9.30 13.17
N THR A 73 0.62 10.17 12.89
CA THR A 73 0.31 11.48 12.30
C THR A 73 -0.28 11.30 10.90
N PHE A 74 -1.33 12.05 10.61
CA PHE A 74 -2.07 11.95 9.35
C PHE A 74 -2.03 13.27 8.59
N SER A 75 -1.76 13.17 7.29
CA SER A 75 -1.79 14.28 6.36
C SER A 75 -2.53 13.88 5.08
N ARG A 76 -3.24 14.85 4.50
CA ARG A 76 -4.00 14.67 3.26
C ARG A 76 -3.54 15.67 2.22
N ILE A 77 -3.17 15.17 1.05
CA ILE A 77 -2.80 15.93 -0.12
C ILE A 77 -3.84 15.66 -1.20
N GLN A 78 -4.57 16.68 -1.60
CA GLN A 78 -5.46 16.60 -2.76
C GLN A 78 -4.66 16.99 -3.99
N PHE A 79 -4.49 16.07 -4.93
CA PHE A 79 -3.79 16.36 -6.18
C PHE A 79 -4.72 17.13 -7.11
N THR A 80 -4.24 18.29 -7.55
CA THR A 80 -4.91 19.18 -8.49
C THR A 80 -3.94 19.58 -9.60
N PRO A 81 -4.42 20.05 -10.77
CA PRO A 81 -3.55 20.41 -11.89
C PRO A 81 -2.55 21.54 -11.58
N ASP A 82 -2.88 22.40 -10.61
CA ASP A 82 -2.10 23.55 -10.15
C ASP A 82 -1.16 23.23 -8.98
N LEU A 83 -1.25 22.05 -8.38
CA LEU A 83 -0.41 21.64 -7.25
C LEU A 83 1.07 21.62 -7.64
N MET A 84 1.91 22.35 -6.91
CA MET A 84 3.35 22.39 -7.16
C MET A 84 4.10 21.36 -6.30
N PRO A 85 5.30 20.91 -6.73
CA PRO A 85 6.15 20.05 -5.92
C PRO A 85 6.43 20.59 -4.51
N SER A 86 6.63 21.91 -4.37
CA SER A 86 6.87 22.56 -3.07
C SER A 86 5.67 22.49 -2.13
N ASP A 87 4.45 22.36 -2.65
CA ASP A 87 3.25 22.23 -1.82
C ASP A 87 3.15 20.82 -1.22
N ILE A 88 3.94 19.87 -1.71
CA ILE A 88 4.08 18.51 -1.21
C ILE A 88 5.29 18.42 -0.28
N THR A 89 6.46 18.85 -0.76
CA THR A 89 7.74 18.70 -0.06
C THR A 89 8.02 19.79 0.98
N GLY A 90 7.30 20.91 0.94
CA GLY A 90 7.57 22.07 1.79
C GLY A 90 8.40 23.14 1.07
N THR A 91 8.50 24.30 1.71
CA THR A 91 9.11 25.50 1.14
C THR A 91 9.89 26.29 2.20
N MET A 92 10.86 27.09 1.75
CA MET A 92 11.58 28.03 2.60
C MET A 92 10.82 29.36 2.63
N MET A 93 10.35 29.77 3.80
CA MET A 93 9.74 31.08 4.00
C MET A 93 10.73 32.04 4.67
N ILE A 94 10.64 33.31 4.27
CA ILE A 94 11.40 34.37 4.93
C ILE A 94 10.58 34.87 6.09
N GLU A 95 11.10 34.67 7.30
CA GLU A 95 10.54 35.24 8.51
C GLU A 95 11.38 36.43 8.98
N PRO A 96 10.74 37.52 9.46
CA PRO A 96 11.46 38.60 10.11
C PRO A 96 12.04 38.10 11.43
N SER A 97 13.36 38.17 11.57
CA SER A 97 14.04 37.85 12.83
C SER A 97 13.59 38.80 13.95
N ASP A 98 13.62 38.33 15.21
CA ASP A 98 13.20 39.07 16.42
C ASP A 98 13.89 40.45 16.58
N ASP A 99 15.05 40.62 15.96
CA ASP A 99 15.84 41.86 15.96
C ASP A 99 15.53 42.80 14.78
N GLY A 100 14.59 42.44 13.90
CA GLY A 100 14.06 43.24 12.78
C GLY A 100 15.07 43.60 11.68
N LYS A 101 16.32 43.13 11.79
CA LYS A 101 17.44 43.52 10.91
C LYS A 101 17.86 42.42 9.94
N ARG A 102 17.50 41.16 10.20
CA ARG A 102 17.86 40.02 9.35
C ARG A 102 16.61 39.26 8.92
N GLN A 103 16.63 38.80 7.67
CA GLN A 103 15.68 37.84 7.14
C GLN A 103 16.22 36.44 7.47
N SER A 104 15.48 35.66 8.27
CA SER A 104 15.79 34.24 8.49
C SER A 104 14.98 33.40 7.52
N PHE A 105 15.64 32.50 6.80
CA PHE A 105 14.97 31.50 5.99
C PHE A 105 14.58 30.32 6.91
N VAL A 106 13.28 30.13 7.12
CA VAL A 106 12.72 29.05 7.94
C VAL A 106 12.07 28.04 7.01
N PHE A 107 12.41 26.76 7.19
CA PHE A 107 11.78 25.68 6.45
C PHE A 107 10.40 25.39 7.02
N HIS A 108 9.38 25.45 6.17
CA HIS A 108 8.03 25.02 6.49
C HIS A 108 7.80 23.66 5.85
N GLU A 109 7.61 22.67 6.73
CA GLU A 109 7.40 21.28 6.35
C GLU A 109 6.13 21.15 5.50
N GLY A 110 6.28 20.43 4.38
CA GLY A 110 5.15 20.08 3.54
C GLY A 110 4.30 18.95 4.15
N PRO A 111 3.14 18.67 3.57
CA PRO A 111 2.24 17.62 4.03
C PRO A 111 2.83 16.19 3.96
N VAL A 112 3.98 15.98 3.31
CA VAL A 112 4.68 14.67 3.35
C VAL A 112 5.35 14.38 4.68
N PHE A 113 5.54 15.37 5.56
CA PHE A 113 6.08 15.18 6.91
C PHE A 113 4.98 14.70 7.87
N ALA A 114 4.48 13.49 7.60
CA ALA A 114 3.55 12.77 8.44
C ALA A 114 3.79 11.26 8.28
N ASN A 115 3.39 10.46 9.27
CA ASN A 115 3.53 9.01 9.20
C ASN A 115 2.62 8.39 8.13
N ILE A 116 1.39 8.92 7.98
CA ILE A 116 0.44 8.49 6.97
C ILE A 116 0.06 9.69 6.09
N VAL A 117 0.34 9.56 4.79
CA VAL A 117 -0.03 10.53 3.77
C VAL A 117 -1.08 9.93 2.84
N LEU A 118 -2.28 10.51 2.82
CA LEU A 118 -3.29 10.24 1.80
C LEU A 118 -3.06 11.17 0.61
N ALA A 119 -2.63 10.62 -0.52
CA ALA A 119 -2.47 11.35 -1.78
C ALA A 119 -3.69 11.10 -2.68
N ASP A 120 -4.71 11.94 -2.53
CA ASP A 120 -5.97 11.78 -3.26
C ASP A 120 -5.85 12.21 -4.72
N GLU A 121 -6.35 11.37 -5.63
CA GLU A 121 -6.43 11.63 -7.07
C GLU A 121 -5.06 11.96 -7.70
N ILE A 122 -4.04 11.16 -7.38
CA ILE A 122 -2.64 11.38 -7.82
C ILE A 122 -2.51 11.61 -9.34
N ASN A 123 -3.42 11.02 -10.12
CA ASN A 123 -3.50 11.18 -11.57
C ASN A 123 -3.97 12.58 -12.02
N ARG A 124 -4.36 13.52 -11.15
CA ARG A 124 -4.79 14.87 -11.55
C ARG A 124 -3.67 15.91 -11.55
N ALA A 125 -2.52 15.64 -10.93
CA ALA A 125 -1.39 16.56 -10.94
C ALA A 125 -0.41 16.25 -12.07
N THR A 126 0.42 17.23 -12.41
CA THR A 126 1.45 17.09 -13.44
C THR A 126 2.47 15.99 -13.09
N PRO A 127 3.15 15.38 -14.09
CA PRO A 127 4.18 14.38 -13.85
C PRO A 127 5.31 14.84 -12.92
N LYS A 128 5.63 16.14 -12.92
CA LYS A 128 6.66 16.72 -12.04
C LYS A 128 6.21 16.70 -10.58
N THR A 129 4.94 17.05 -10.32
CA THR A 129 4.34 17.01 -8.99
C THR A 129 4.22 15.58 -8.49
N GLN A 130 3.75 14.65 -9.34
CA GLN A 130 3.74 13.21 -9.01
C GLN A 130 5.13 12.69 -8.63
N SER A 131 6.16 13.07 -9.40
CA SER A 131 7.53 12.64 -9.16
C SER A 131 8.06 13.09 -7.79
N SER A 132 7.66 14.26 -7.28
CA SER A 132 8.10 14.74 -5.97
C SER A 132 7.60 13.86 -4.80
N LEU A 133 6.36 13.38 -4.87
CA LEU A 133 5.84 12.41 -3.89
C LEU A 133 6.53 11.06 -4.03
N LEU A 134 6.73 10.59 -5.27
CA LEU A 134 7.35 9.29 -5.55
C LEU A 134 8.84 9.24 -5.18
N GLU A 135 9.52 10.38 -5.25
CA GLU A 135 10.89 10.56 -4.74
C GLU A 135 10.91 10.48 -3.21
N ALA A 136 10.02 11.20 -2.53
CA ALA A 136 9.87 11.11 -1.07
C ALA A 136 9.56 9.66 -0.61
N MET A 137 8.73 8.92 -1.35
CA MET A 137 8.46 7.50 -1.11
C MET A 137 9.70 6.61 -1.27
N GLY A 138 10.51 6.84 -2.30
CA GLY A 138 11.68 6.02 -2.60
C GLY A 138 12.87 6.30 -1.69
N GLU A 139 13.17 7.58 -1.48
CA GLU A 139 14.36 8.05 -0.77
C GLU A 139 14.13 8.25 0.72
N LYS A 140 12.87 8.26 1.18
CA LYS A 140 12.46 8.59 2.56
C LYS A 140 13.03 9.92 3.07
N THR A 141 13.43 10.79 2.15
CA THR A 141 14.04 12.07 2.42
C THR A 141 13.48 13.11 1.46
N VAL A 142 13.56 14.36 1.87
CA VAL A 142 13.14 15.50 1.08
C VAL A 142 14.27 16.50 1.07
N THR A 143 14.73 16.91 -0.12
CA THR A 143 15.80 17.92 -0.25
C THR A 143 15.22 19.21 -0.80
N VAL A 144 15.33 20.30 -0.04
CA VAL A 144 14.88 21.64 -0.44
C VAL A 144 16.05 22.61 -0.34
N MET A 145 16.39 23.26 -1.46
CA MET A 145 17.49 24.25 -1.55
C MET A 145 18.86 23.75 -1.03
N GLY A 146 19.11 22.44 -1.13
CA GLY A 146 20.37 21.82 -0.70
C GLY A 146 20.35 21.24 0.73
N ASP A 147 19.29 21.52 1.51
CA ASP A 147 19.10 20.93 2.83
C ASP A 147 18.22 19.69 2.74
N THR A 148 18.77 18.54 3.15
CA THR A 148 18.06 17.25 3.19
C THR A 148 17.43 17.02 4.56
N LYS A 149 16.13 16.71 4.57
CA LYS A 149 15.34 16.37 5.75
C LYS A 149 14.91 14.90 5.67
N GLN A 150 14.98 14.19 6.79
CA GLN A 150 14.48 12.83 6.92
C GLN A 150 12.97 12.85 7.21
N LEU A 151 12.23 11.92 6.61
CA LEU A 151 10.81 11.73 6.93
C LEU A 151 10.67 10.90 8.21
N GLU A 152 9.57 11.11 8.92
CA GLU A 152 9.28 10.40 10.16
C GLU A 152 8.91 8.93 9.89
N GLU A 153 9.54 8.00 10.60
CA GLU A 153 9.25 6.57 10.47
C GLU A 153 8.18 6.13 11.51
N PRO A 154 7.22 5.27 11.13
CA PRO A 154 7.00 4.71 9.79
C PRO A 154 6.43 5.78 8.83
N PHE A 155 6.87 5.74 7.56
CA PHE A 155 6.36 6.59 6.50
C PHE A 155 5.55 5.75 5.49
N PHE A 156 4.24 5.98 5.44
CA PHE A 156 3.28 5.29 4.59
C PHE A 156 2.52 6.28 3.72
N VAL A 157 2.35 5.90 2.45
CA VAL A 157 1.59 6.69 1.47
C VAL A 157 0.51 5.80 0.91
N LEU A 158 -0.74 6.26 1.03
CA LEU A 158 -1.87 5.70 0.28
C LEU A 158 -2.21 6.69 -0.83
N ALA A 159 -1.85 6.36 -2.06
CA ALA A 159 -2.25 7.14 -3.22
C ALA A 159 -3.60 6.64 -3.74
N THR A 160 -4.51 7.53 -4.14
CA THR A 160 -5.79 7.13 -4.73
C THR A 160 -5.87 7.54 -6.19
N GLN A 161 -6.51 6.70 -6.99
CA GLN A 161 -6.84 6.99 -8.39
C GLN A 161 -8.33 6.78 -8.62
N ASN A 162 -8.92 7.65 -9.43
CA ASN A 162 -10.27 7.50 -9.94
C ASN A 162 -10.20 7.01 -11.40
N PRO A 163 -10.63 5.78 -11.70
CA PRO A 163 -10.51 5.21 -13.03
C PRO A 163 -11.44 5.86 -14.07
N LEU A 164 -12.49 6.57 -13.64
CA LEU A 164 -13.47 7.20 -14.54
C LEU A 164 -13.07 8.61 -14.99
N ASP A 165 -12.00 9.19 -14.43
CA ASP A 165 -11.62 10.57 -14.70
C ASP A 165 -10.74 10.66 -15.97
N LEU A 166 -11.39 11.00 -17.09
CA LEU A 166 -10.78 11.03 -18.42
C LEU A 166 -10.26 12.41 -18.84
N GLU A 167 -10.63 13.49 -18.13
CA GLU A 167 -10.30 14.85 -18.52
C GLU A 167 -9.29 15.49 -17.56
N GLY A 168 -8.18 15.98 -18.10
CA GLY A 168 -7.15 16.64 -17.27
C GLY A 168 -6.37 15.69 -16.36
N THR A 169 -6.32 14.39 -16.69
CA THR A 169 -5.56 13.40 -15.93
C THR A 169 -4.25 13.00 -16.63
N TYR A 170 -3.23 12.77 -15.81
CA TYR A 170 -1.90 12.27 -16.15
C TYR A 170 -1.74 10.89 -15.48
N PRO A 171 -1.91 9.78 -16.23
CA PRO A 171 -1.76 8.46 -15.66
C PRO A 171 -0.32 8.26 -15.16
N LEU A 172 -0.18 7.52 -14.07
CA LEU A 172 1.14 7.14 -13.58
C LEU A 172 1.79 6.20 -14.60
N PRO A 173 3.02 6.51 -15.08
CA PRO A 173 3.76 5.57 -15.90
C PRO A 173 3.98 4.25 -15.16
N GLU A 174 4.07 3.15 -15.91
CA GLU A 174 4.28 1.80 -15.40
C GLU A 174 5.45 1.71 -14.40
N ALA A 175 6.57 2.34 -14.74
CA ALA A 175 7.75 2.41 -13.87
C ALA A 175 7.51 3.13 -12.54
N GLN A 176 6.56 4.06 -12.50
CA GLN A 176 6.14 4.75 -11.28
C GLN A 176 5.18 3.91 -10.46
N MET A 177 4.22 3.23 -11.12
CA MET A 177 3.32 2.30 -10.45
C MET A 177 4.07 1.18 -9.72
N ASP A 178 5.17 0.68 -10.29
CA ASP A 178 5.98 -0.39 -9.68
C ASP A 178 6.62 0.00 -8.32
N ARG A 179 6.68 1.30 -7.98
CA ARG A 179 7.12 1.79 -6.66
C ARG A 179 6.10 1.48 -5.55
N PHE A 180 4.83 1.25 -5.88
CA PHE A 180 3.82 0.85 -4.92
C PHE A 180 3.92 -0.64 -4.64
N LEU A 181 3.93 -1.01 -3.36
CA LEU A 181 3.98 -2.41 -2.93
C LEU A 181 2.72 -3.15 -3.40
N LEU A 182 1.55 -2.52 -3.18
CA LEU A 182 0.24 -3.04 -3.53
C LEU A 182 -0.55 -2.07 -4.42
N LYS A 183 -1.34 -2.61 -5.34
CA LYS A 183 -2.50 -1.95 -5.94
C LYS A 183 -3.76 -2.61 -5.41
N ILE A 184 -4.57 -1.86 -4.69
CA ILE A 184 -5.80 -2.28 -4.01
C ILE A 184 -6.98 -1.72 -4.78
N ASN A 185 -7.89 -2.61 -5.21
CA ASN A 185 -9.11 -2.20 -5.89
C ASN A 185 -10.26 -2.20 -4.88
N ILE A 186 -11.04 -1.11 -4.84
CA ILE A 186 -12.25 -1.03 -4.02
C ILE A 186 -13.46 -1.34 -4.89
N GLU A 187 -14.15 -2.42 -4.53
CA GLU A 187 -15.43 -2.78 -5.13
C GLU A 187 -16.58 -1.97 -4.53
N TYR A 188 -17.69 -1.87 -5.27
CA TYR A 188 -18.86 -1.19 -4.77
C TYR A 188 -19.50 -2.00 -3.63
N PRO A 189 -19.82 -1.38 -2.47
CA PRO A 189 -20.37 -2.11 -1.33
C PRO A 189 -21.66 -2.84 -1.67
N SER A 190 -21.90 -3.97 -1.00
CA SER A 190 -23.14 -4.71 -1.16
C SER A 190 -24.34 -3.89 -0.67
N LYS A 191 -25.56 -4.31 -1.02
CA LYS A 191 -26.79 -3.68 -0.53
C LYS A 191 -26.84 -3.67 1.00
N GLU A 192 -26.40 -4.76 1.62
CA GLU A 192 -26.32 -4.94 3.06
C GLU A 192 -25.29 -3.98 3.67
N ASP A 193 -24.11 -3.85 3.06
CA ASP A 193 -23.07 -2.92 3.51
C ASP A 193 -23.55 -1.47 3.40
N LEU A 194 -24.18 -1.08 2.29
CA LEU A 194 -24.74 0.27 2.11
C LEU A 194 -25.76 0.62 3.20
N LYS A 195 -26.64 -0.32 3.55
CA LYS A 195 -27.59 -0.10 4.66
C LYS A 195 -26.85 0.14 5.97
N GLN A 196 -25.84 -0.68 6.26
CA GLN A 196 -25.07 -0.55 7.49
C GLN A 196 -24.25 0.76 7.53
N ILE A 197 -23.67 1.17 6.40
CA ILE A 197 -22.97 2.46 6.25
C ILE A 197 -23.93 3.61 6.58
N ILE A 198 -25.14 3.59 6.04
CA ILE A 198 -26.14 4.63 6.31
C ILE A 198 -26.54 4.62 7.79
N VAL A 199 -26.79 3.46 8.39
CA VAL A 199 -27.12 3.35 9.83
C VAL A 199 -26.00 3.91 10.70
N ASN A 200 -24.75 3.57 10.40
CA ASN A 200 -23.58 4.02 11.16
C ASN A 200 -23.31 5.52 10.99
N THR A 201 -23.51 6.07 9.79
CA THR A 201 -23.18 7.48 9.47
C THR A 201 -24.31 8.45 9.86
N THR A 202 -25.56 8.00 9.84
CA THR A 202 -26.74 8.83 10.16
C THR A 202 -27.26 8.64 11.59
N GLY A 203 -26.68 7.71 12.34
CA GLY A 203 -27.00 7.48 13.74
C GLY A 203 -26.44 8.58 14.66
N THR A 204 -27.01 8.69 15.86
CA THR A 204 -26.57 9.64 16.90
C THR A 204 -25.41 9.12 17.74
N LYS A 205 -24.95 7.89 17.51
CA LYS A 205 -23.82 7.28 18.23
C LYS A 205 -22.51 7.63 17.54
N THR A 206 -21.71 8.47 18.19
CA THR A 206 -20.29 8.61 17.88
C THR A 206 -19.52 7.58 18.71
N ASN A 207 -19.11 6.48 18.08
CA ASN A 207 -18.12 5.59 18.71
C ASN A 207 -16.76 6.29 18.66
N SER A 208 -16.07 6.37 19.79
CA SER A 208 -14.69 6.82 19.86
C SER A 208 -13.77 5.68 19.49
N LEU A 209 -12.89 5.91 18.52
CA LEU A 209 -11.90 4.92 18.09
C LEU A 209 -10.78 4.81 19.13
N SER A 210 -10.37 3.58 19.43
CA SER A 210 -9.30 3.29 20.39
C SER A 210 -7.95 3.20 19.69
N ARG A 211 -6.91 3.80 20.30
CA ARG A 211 -5.53 3.64 19.87
C ARG A 211 -5.04 2.26 20.31
N VAL A 212 -4.71 1.40 19.36
CA VAL A 212 -4.33 0.00 19.62
C VAL A 212 -2.81 -0.19 19.58
N MET A 213 -2.11 0.55 18.73
CA MET A 213 -0.66 0.53 18.64
C MET A 213 -0.09 1.91 18.30
N ASN A 214 1.23 2.05 18.34
CA ASN A 214 1.97 3.27 18.01
C ASN A 214 3.08 3.03 16.98
N ALA A 215 3.74 4.13 16.54
CA ALA A 215 4.82 4.11 15.56
C ALA A 215 5.97 3.13 15.88
N ALA A 216 6.43 3.06 17.13
CA ALA A 216 7.55 2.20 17.52
C ALA A 216 7.19 0.71 17.39
N GLU A 217 5.96 0.36 17.76
CA GLU A 217 5.44 -1.01 17.64
C GLU A 217 5.25 -1.42 16.17
N ILE A 218 4.91 -0.49 15.29
CA ILE A 218 4.82 -0.76 13.85
C ILE A 218 6.20 -1.04 13.27
N ILE A 219 7.22 -0.28 13.68
CA ILE A 219 8.61 -0.52 13.27
C ILE A 219 9.08 -1.90 13.76
N GLU A 220 8.72 -2.28 14.98
CA GLU A 220 8.98 -3.62 15.51
C GLU A 220 8.30 -4.71 14.67
N ILE A 221 7.03 -4.53 14.30
CA ILE A 221 6.31 -5.44 13.40
C ILE A 221 7.02 -5.57 12.05
N GLN A 222 7.46 -4.45 11.46
CA GLN A 222 8.20 -4.43 10.21
C GLN A 222 9.49 -5.24 10.30
N GLN A 223 10.23 -5.12 11.41
CA GLN A 223 11.45 -5.89 11.67
C GLN A 223 11.15 -7.39 11.83
N LEU A 224 10.13 -7.74 12.62
CA LEU A 224 9.72 -9.14 12.83
C LEU A 224 9.25 -9.80 11.53
N ALA A 225 8.54 -9.08 10.67
CA ALA A 225 8.13 -9.58 9.38
C ALA A 225 9.34 -9.93 8.50
N LEU A 226 10.46 -9.18 8.57
CA LEU A 226 11.68 -9.50 7.84
C LEU A 226 12.33 -10.81 8.33
N GLU A 227 12.26 -11.10 9.63
CA GLU A 227 12.84 -12.30 10.25
C GLU A 227 12.07 -13.60 9.92
N LEU A 228 10.84 -13.52 9.41
CA LEU A 228 10.00 -14.69 9.15
C LEU A 228 10.66 -15.66 8.15
N LEU A 229 10.61 -16.95 8.46
CA LEU A 229 11.25 -18.00 7.66
C LEU A 229 10.45 -18.27 6.38
N VAL A 230 11.18 -18.44 5.27
CA VAL A 230 10.67 -18.88 3.98
C VAL A 230 11.48 -20.10 3.57
N SER A 231 10.82 -21.25 3.41
CA SER A 231 11.50 -22.45 2.91
C SER A 231 11.84 -22.30 1.44
N GLU A 232 12.84 -23.06 0.99
CA GLU A 232 13.25 -23.12 -0.42
C GLU A 232 12.06 -23.46 -1.33
N GLU A 233 11.23 -24.42 -0.96
CA GLU A 233 10.01 -24.78 -1.68
C GLU A 233 9.02 -23.62 -1.86
N ILE A 234 8.84 -22.78 -0.84
CA ILE A 234 7.94 -21.60 -0.94
C ILE A 234 8.58 -20.51 -1.78
N LEU A 235 9.90 -20.35 -1.70
CA LEU A 235 10.63 -19.40 -2.55
C LEU A 235 10.54 -19.82 -4.02
N ASP A 236 10.75 -21.09 -4.33
CA ASP A 236 10.60 -21.66 -5.67
C ASP A 236 9.17 -21.49 -6.17
N TYR A 237 8.17 -21.72 -5.32
CA TYR A 237 6.77 -21.46 -5.66
C TYR A 237 6.52 -19.98 -6.02
N ALA A 238 7.08 -19.04 -5.26
CA ALA A 238 6.98 -17.61 -5.54
C ALA A 238 7.72 -17.20 -6.82
N VAL A 239 8.90 -17.77 -7.06
CA VAL A 239 9.68 -17.56 -8.29
C VAL A 239 8.90 -18.09 -9.50
N ASN A 240 8.37 -19.31 -9.43
CA ASN A 240 7.55 -19.90 -10.49
C ASN A 240 6.31 -19.05 -10.78
N MET A 241 5.70 -18.46 -9.75
CA MET A 241 4.57 -17.53 -9.90
C MET A 241 4.94 -16.28 -10.69
N VAL A 242 6.06 -15.66 -10.37
CA VAL A 242 6.53 -14.49 -11.11
C VAL A 242 6.99 -14.89 -12.51
N MET A 243 7.68 -16.02 -12.68
CA MET A 243 8.12 -16.51 -13.99
C MET A 243 6.93 -16.78 -14.92
N ALA A 244 5.85 -17.38 -14.43
CA ALA A 244 4.63 -17.63 -15.21
C ALA A 244 3.87 -16.37 -15.62
N THR A 245 4.29 -15.18 -15.17
CA THR A 245 3.79 -13.91 -15.72
C THR A 245 4.46 -13.53 -17.05
N HIS A 246 5.55 -14.21 -17.42
CA HIS A 246 6.29 -13.90 -18.64
C HIS A 246 5.87 -14.81 -19.80
N PRO A 247 5.48 -14.26 -20.96
CA PRO A 247 4.99 -15.04 -22.11
C PRO A 247 6.02 -16.04 -22.65
N GLU A 248 7.32 -15.78 -22.47
CA GLU A 248 8.42 -16.61 -22.98
C GLU A 248 8.68 -17.88 -22.15
N THR A 249 8.04 -18.05 -20.99
CA THR A 249 8.28 -19.22 -20.14
C THR A 249 7.33 -20.38 -20.47
N GLU A 250 7.84 -21.60 -20.39
CA GLU A 250 7.12 -22.81 -20.78
C GLU A 250 5.85 -23.03 -19.94
N ASN A 251 5.94 -22.74 -18.63
CA ASN A 251 4.89 -22.92 -17.64
C ASN A 251 3.84 -21.78 -17.62
N SER A 252 3.98 -20.77 -18.49
CA SER A 252 2.99 -19.69 -18.57
C SER A 252 1.66 -20.19 -19.14
N PRO A 253 0.52 -19.81 -18.55
CA PRO A 253 -0.79 -20.06 -19.13
C PRO A 253 -0.94 -19.47 -20.52
N GLU A 254 -1.87 -20.01 -21.32
CA GLU A 254 -2.09 -19.54 -22.69
C GLU A 254 -2.56 -18.08 -22.73
N SER A 255 -3.32 -17.63 -21.72
CA SER A 255 -3.70 -16.22 -21.60
C SER A 255 -2.50 -15.30 -21.44
N VAL A 256 -1.48 -15.70 -20.69
CA VAL A 256 -0.23 -14.94 -20.52
C VAL A 256 0.52 -14.87 -21.84
N LYS A 257 0.73 -16.02 -22.49
CA LYS A 257 1.43 -16.09 -23.78
C LYS A 257 0.77 -15.23 -24.86
N LYS A 258 -0.56 -15.17 -24.82
CA LYS A 258 -1.37 -14.47 -25.81
C LYS A 258 -1.53 -12.97 -25.52
N PHE A 259 -1.77 -12.59 -24.26
CA PHE A 259 -2.23 -11.24 -23.91
C PHE A 259 -1.22 -10.41 -23.12
N VAL A 260 -0.17 -11.01 -22.55
CA VAL A 260 0.84 -10.28 -21.77
C VAL A 260 2.04 -9.93 -22.63
N ARG A 261 2.43 -8.65 -22.61
CA ARG A 261 3.63 -8.14 -23.25
C ARG A 261 4.84 -8.24 -22.33
N TYR A 262 4.68 -7.85 -21.07
CA TYR A 262 5.74 -7.90 -20.05
C TYR A 262 5.16 -8.35 -18.71
N GLY A 263 5.82 -9.34 -18.11
CA GLY A 263 5.50 -9.87 -16.79
C GLY A 263 6.13 -9.05 -15.66
N ALA A 264 5.87 -9.49 -14.43
CA ALA A 264 6.34 -8.83 -13.22
C ALA A 264 7.86 -9.01 -13.03
N GLY A 265 8.56 -7.91 -12.73
CA GLY A 265 10.00 -7.94 -12.48
C GLY A 265 10.42 -8.41 -11.08
N PRO A 266 11.71 -8.32 -10.74
CA PRO A 266 12.25 -8.72 -9.42
C PRO A 266 11.58 -8.02 -8.22
N ARG A 267 11.12 -6.78 -8.41
CA ARG A 267 10.35 -6.03 -7.40
C ARG A 267 9.00 -6.67 -7.12
N GLY A 268 8.37 -7.29 -8.11
CA GLY A 268 7.15 -8.09 -7.94
C GLY A 268 7.41 -9.28 -7.01
N LEU A 269 8.50 -10.03 -7.23
CA LEU A 269 8.89 -11.15 -6.36
C LEU A 269 9.18 -10.70 -4.92
N GLN A 270 9.95 -9.63 -4.76
CA GLN A 270 10.27 -9.07 -3.43
C GLN A 270 8.99 -8.64 -2.70
N SER A 271 8.08 -7.96 -3.40
CA SER A 271 6.80 -7.52 -2.86
C SER A 271 5.92 -8.69 -2.45
N LEU A 272 5.88 -9.74 -3.27
CA LEU A 272 5.11 -10.96 -3.03
C LEU A 272 5.57 -11.65 -1.74
N VAL A 273 6.88 -11.83 -1.58
CA VAL A 273 7.46 -12.45 -0.39
C VAL A 273 7.27 -11.56 0.85
N LYS A 274 7.48 -10.25 0.75
CA LYS A 274 7.27 -9.31 1.87
C LYS A 274 5.84 -9.36 2.39
N ILE A 275 4.85 -9.26 1.50
CA ILE A 275 3.43 -9.31 1.90
C ILE A 275 3.07 -10.69 2.43
N ALA A 276 3.59 -11.76 1.86
CA ALA A 276 3.35 -13.12 2.36
C ALA A 276 3.91 -13.33 3.78
N LYS A 277 5.07 -12.74 4.10
CA LYS A 277 5.65 -12.74 5.46
C LYS A 277 4.76 -11.99 6.45
N VAL A 278 4.30 -10.80 6.07
CA VAL A 278 3.40 -10.00 6.91
C VAL A 278 2.06 -10.70 7.12
N ARG A 279 1.49 -11.29 6.08
CA ARG A 279 0.24 -12.06 6.18
C ARG A 279 0.40 -13.27 7.10
N ALA A 280 1.52 -14.00 6.99
CA ALA A 280 1.79 -15.12 7.87
C ALA A 280 1.92 -14.67 9.34
N LEU A 281 2.63 -13.57 9.59
CA LEU A 281 2.73 -12.95 10.92
C LEU A 281 1.36 -12.53 11.47
N ALA A 282 0.55 -11.82 10.66
CA ALA A 282 -0.81 -11.40 11.02
C ALA A 282 -1.76 -12.59 11.26
N SER A 283 -1.45 -13.75 10.69
CA SER A 283 -2.19 -15.00 10.92
C SER A 283 -1.67 -15.80 12.13
N GLY A 284 -0.73 -15.25 12.90
CA GLY A 284 -0.14 -15.92 14.06
C GLY A 284 0.89 -17.00 13.73
N ARG A 285 1.43 -17.01 12.50
CA ARG A 285 2.37 -18.04 12.02
C ARG A 285 3.80 -17.52 11.94
N TYR A 286 4.75 -18.43 12.19
CA TYR A 286 6.20 -18.17 12.16
C TYR A 286 6.88 -18.54 10.83
N HIS A 287 6.10 -19.03 9.87
CA HIS A 287 6.60 -19.41 8.55
C HIS A 287 5.56 -19.06 7.47
N VAL A 288 6.08 -18.76 6.28
CA VAL A 288 5.25 -18.52 5.09
C VAL A 288 4.71 -19.84 4.54
N SER A 289 3.50 -19.80 4.00
CA SER A 289 2.86 -20.91 3.29
C SER A 289 2.56 -20.53 1.84
N ARG A 290 2.26 -21.54 0.99
CA ARG A 290 1.80 -21.28 -0.38
C ARG A 290 0.52 -20.42 -0.40
N GLY A 291 -0.35 -20.60 0.60
CA GLY A 291 -1.56 -19.80 0.75
C GLY A 291 -1.26 -18.30 0.91
N ASP A 292 -0.19 -17.93 1.60
CA ASP A 292 0.21 -16.53 1.76
C ASP A 292 0.60 -15.89 0.43
N ILE A 293 1.40 -16.62 -0.36
CA ILE A 293 1.83 -16.20 -1.69
C ILE A 293 0.61 -16.01 -2.61
N LYS A 294 -0.32 -16.97 -2.62
CA LYS A 294 -1.55 -16.89 -3.42
C LYS A 294 -2.40 -15.67 -3.08
N HIS A 295 -2.59 -15.36 -1.80
CA HIS A 295 -3.39 -14.20 -1.38
C HIS A 295 -2.70 -12.87 -1.70
N ALA A 296 -1.36 -12.83 -1.62
CA ALA A 296 -0.58 -11.65 -1.96
C ALA A 296 -0.54 -11.38 -3.48
N ALA A 297 -0.72 -12.42 -4.31
CA ALA A 297 -0.50 -12.36 -5.75
C ALA A 297 -1.34 -11.29 -6.47
N LEU A 298 -2.65 -11.23 -6.21
CA LEU A 298 -3.53 -10.25 -6.87
C LEU A 298 -3.11 -8.79 -6.60
N PRO A 299 -3.08 -8.31 -5.34
CA PRO A 299 -2.75 -6.91 -5.08
C PRO A 299 -1.28 -6.57 -5.37
N VAL A 300 -0.37 -7.55 -5.41
CA VAL A 300 1.04 -7.32 -5.76
C VAL A 300 1.27 -7.30 -7.27
N LEU A 301 0.66 -8.19 -8.04
CA LEU A 301 1.03 -8.41 -9.45
C LEU A 301 0.16 -7.61 -10.44
N ARG A 302 -1.04 -7.18 -10.06
CA ARG A 302 -2.00 -6.58 -11.02
C ARG A 302 -1.50 -5.33 -11.74
N HIS A 303 -0.68 -4.51 -11.07
CA HIS A 303 -0.05 -3.32 -11.67
C HIS A 303 1.34 -3.57 -12.24
N ARG A 304 1.76 -4.83 -12.26
CA ARG A 304 3.07 -5.29 -12.77
C ARG A 304 2.91 -6.23 -13.97
N LEU A 305 1.68 -6.42 -14.44
CA LEU A 305 1.35 -7.12 -15.68
C LEU A 305 0.96 -6.11 -16.74
N PHE A 306 1.70 -6.11 -17.84
CA PHE A 306 1.48 -5.20 -18.96
C PHE A 306 0.90 -5.96 -20.13
N LEU A 307 -0.33 -5.64 -20.48
CA LEU A 307 -1.04 -6.29 -21.58
C LEU A 307 -0.51 -5.79 -22.93
N ASN A 308 -0.64 -6.63 -23.95
CA ASN A 308 -0.47 -6.20 -25.33
C ASN A 308 -1.79 -5.64 -25.89
N PHE A 309 -1.74 -5.09 -27.09
CA PHE A 309 -2.90 -4.49 -27.74
C PHE A 309 -4.09 -5.46 -27.89
N GLU A 310 -3.85 -6.76 -28.08
CA GLU A 310 -4.92 -7.75 -28.17
C GLU A 310 -5.60 -7.96 -26.82
N GLY A 311 -4.83 -8.01 -25.73
CA GLY A 311 -5.35 -8.09 -24.37
C GLY A 311 -6.22 -6.88 -24.03
N GLU A 312 -5.72 -5.67 -24.31
CA GLU A 312 -6.47 -4.43 -24.12
C GLU A 312 -7.77 -4.40 -24.93
N ALA A 313 -7.71 -4.80 -26.22
CA ALA A 313 -8.87 -4.80 -27.11
C ALA A 313 -9.93 -5.85 -26.71
N THR A 314 -9.50 -6.97 -26.15
CA THR A 314 -10.40 -8.04 -25.67
C THR A 314 -11.02 -7.69 -24.31
N GLY A 315 -10.45 -6.73 -23.59
CA GLY A 315 -10.92 -6.32 -22.27
C GLY A 315 -10.62 -7.34 -21.17
N ILE A 316 -9.66 -8.25 -21.38
CA ILE A 316 -9.23 -9.18 -20.34
C ILE A 316 -8.53 -8.41 -19.21
N SER A 317 -8.87 -8.71 -17.97
CA SER A 317 -8.27 -8.03 -16.83
C SER A 317 -6.99 -8.72 -16.36
N SER A 318 -6.05 -7.92 -15.82
CA SER A 318 -4.86 -8.47 -15.16
C SER A 318 -5.22 -9.42 -14.01
N ASP A 319 -6.33 -9.16 -13.31
CA ASP A 319 -6.82 -9.99 -12.21
C ASP A 319 -7.27 -11.38 -12.68
N GLU A 320 -7.91 -11.49 -13.85
CA GLU A 320 -8.26 -12.79 -14.46
C GLU A 320 -7.02 -13.60 -14.83
N ILE A 321 -6.03 -12.95 -15.45
CA ILE A 321 -4.76 -13.60 -15.81
C ILE A 321 -4.02 -14.09 -14.56
N ILE A 322 -3.97 -13.28 -13.50
CA ILE A 322 -3.33 -13.68 -12.23
C ILE A 322 -4.04 -14.88 -11.59
N LYS A 323 -5.37 -14.91 -11.62
CA LYS A 323 -6.14 -16.07 -11.11
C LYS A 323 -5.79 -17.34 -11.87
N GLU A 324 -5.70 -17.28 -13.20
CA GLU A 324 -5.29 -18.42 -14.03
C GLU A 324 -3.85 -18.88 -13.73
N ILE A 325 -2.92 -17.94 -13.50
CA ILE A 325 -1.55 -18.27 -13.07
C ILE A 325 -1.56 -19.00 -11.72
N ILE A 326 -2.34 -18.51 -10.75
CA ILE A 326 -2.46 -19.12 -9.41
C ILE A 326 -3.01 -20.55 -9.51
N GLU A 327 -4.00 -20.77 -10.36
CA GLU A 327 -4.60 -22.09 -10.61
C GLU A 327 -3.62 -23.04 -11.30
N THR A 328 -2.93 -22.57 -12.35
CA THR A 328 -1.99 -23.37 -13.14
C THR A 328 -0.82 -23.86 -12.28
N ILE A 329 -0.21 -22.97 -11.51
CA ILE A 329 0.92 -23.32 -10.62
C ILE A 329 0.42 -24.07 -9.38
N GLY A 330 -0.79 -23.75 -8.91
CA GLY A 330 -1.45 -24.47 -7.83
C GLY A 330 -1.75 -25.94 -8.14
N SER A 331 -1.88 -26.26 -9.44
CA SER A 331 -2.16 -27.61 -9.96
C SER A 331 -0.89 -28.39 -10.33
N GLY A 332 0.27 -27.72 -10.40
CA GLY A 332 1.56 -28.34 -10.69
C GLY A 332 2.17 -29.04 -9.46
N GLN A 333 2.14 -30.38 -9.48
CA GLN A 333 2.94 -31.38 -8.74
C GLN A 333 3.19 -31.07 -7.23
N SER A 334 2.40 -31.68 -6.35
CA SER A 334 2.86 -32.84 -5.54
C SER A 334 3.28 -34.07 -6.33
#